data_AF-A0A2N0VM35-F1
#
_entry.id   AF-A0A2N0VM35-F1
#
_cell.length_a   1.000
_cell.length_b   1.000
_cell.length_c   1.000
_cell.angle_alpha   90.00
_cell.angle_beta   90.00
_cell.angle_gamma   90.00
#
_symmetry.space_group_name_H-M   'P 1'
#
loop_
_entity.id
_entity.type
_entity.pdbx_description
1 polymer ?
#
loop_
_entity_poly.entity_id
_entity_poly.type
_entity_poly.pdbx_seq_one_letter_code
_entity_poly.pdbx_strand_id
1 'polypeptide(L)'
;MSLADRKLVISTFIIGLFFLSLGILLPNENTFGWFAGYLIGLLTVSLHLGASFFSKKTVLRDFIVSYYFGLFIRFILVLALFVLILILTKIDELSFTVSFIISYILHSVNEVIFLNQKLSD
;
A
#
# COMPACT_ATOMS: atom_id res chain seq x y z
N MET A 1 -11.65 -11.72 -13.90
CA MET A 1 -11.41 -10.41 -13.28
C MET A 1 -12.66 -9.58 -13.48
N SER A 2 -13.37 -9.29 -12.39
CA SER A 2 -14.64 -8.55 -12.37
C SER A 2 -14.44 -7.10 -12.85
N LEU A 3 -15.54 -6.41 -13.17
CA LEU A 3 -15.48 -4.98 -13.51
C LEU A 3 -14.89 -4.15 -12.35
N ALA A 4 -15.18 -4.54 -11.11
CA ALA A 4 -14.64 -3.92 -9.89
C ALA A 4 -13.12 -4.12 -9.77
N ASP A 5 -12.63 -5.33 -10.03
CA ASP A 5 -11.20 -5.65 -10.01
C ASP A 5 -10.44 -4.77 -11.02
N ARG A 6 -10.99 -4.56 -12.22
CA ARG A 6 -10.40 -3.71 -13.27
C ARG A 6 -10.33 -2.25 -12.85
N LYS A 7 -11.41 -1.71 -12.29
CA LYS A 7 -11.45 -0.32 -11.80
C LYS A 7 -10.43 -0.08 -10.69
N LEU A 8 -10.25 -1.05 -9.80
CA LEU A 8 -9.27 -0.96 -8.71
C LEU A 8 -7.83 -0.93 -9.22
N VAL A 9 -7.48 -1.83 -10.14
CA VAL A 9 -6.13 -1.87 -10.72
C VAL A 9 -5.83 -0.58 -11.46
N ILE A 10 -6.79 -0.06 -12.24
CA ILE A 10 -6.66 1.20 -12.96
C ILE A 10 -6.51 2.38 -11.98
N SER A 11 -7.36 2.48 -10.95
CA SER A 11 -7.26 3.54 -9.93
C SER A 11 -5.91 3.52 -9.21
N THR A 12 -5.46 2.34 -8.80
CA THR A 12 -4.17 2.12 -8.15
C THR A 12 -3.02 2.55 -9.05
N PHE A 13 -3.08 2.23 -10.34
CA PHE A 13 -2.06 2.62 -11.31
C PHE A 13 -2.04 4.13 -11.56
N ILE A 14 -3.21 4.76 -11.73
CA ILE A 14 -3.31 6.21 -11.97
C ILE A 14 -2.78 7.00 -10.77
N ILE A 15 -3.20 6.64 -9.55
CA ILE A 15 -2.73 7.26 -8.31
C ILE A 15 -1.22 7.04 -8.15
N GLY A 16 -0.76 5.81 -8.44
CA GLY A 16 0.65 5.42 -8.55
C GLY A 16 1.47 6.39 -9.38
N LEU A 17 1.06 6.54 -10.64
CA LEU A 17 1.75 7.34 -11.63
C LEU A 17 1.77 8.83 -11.27
N PHE A 18 0.68 9.33 -10.69
CA PHE A 18 0.57 10.73 -10.25
C PHE A 18 1.54 11.06 -9.11
N PHE A 19 1.62 10.23 -8.07
CA PHE A 19 2.52 10.51 -6.96
C PHE A 19 4.00 10.22 -7.29
N LEU A 20 4.26 9.28 -8.20
CA LEU A 20 5.61 9.09 -8.74
C LEU A 20 6.07 10.30 -9.57
N SER A 21 5.19 10.89 -10.38
CA SER A 21 5.55 12.08 -11.17
C SER A 21 5.75 13.33 -10.30
N LEU A 22 5.00 13.47 -9.19
CA LEU A 22 5.26 14.52 -8.19
C LEU A 22 6.66 14.44 -7.57
N GLY A 23 7.23 13.25 -7.44
CA GLY A 23 8.58 13.05 -6.93
C GLY A 23 9.68 13.73 -7.75
N ILE A 24 9.41 13.96 -9.05
CA ILE A 24 10.33 14.62 -9.98
C ILE A 24 10.43 16.13 -9.68
N LEU A 25 9.40 16.70 -9.06
CA LEU A 25 9.34 18.13 -8.72
C LEU A 25 10.01 18.46 -7.38
N LEU A 26 10.39 17.45 -6.60
CA LEU A 26 11.04 17.64 -5.30
C LEU A 26 12.53 17.97 -5.45
N PRO A 27 13.12 18.71 -4.49
CA PRO A 27 14.57 18.90 -4.42
C PRO A 27 15.31 17.56 -4.40
N ASN A 28 16.45 17.47 -5.10
CA ASN A 28 17.22 16.23 -5.30
C ASN A 28 17.54 15.47 -4.01
N GLU A 29 17.77 16.19 -2.91
CA GLU A 29 18.03 15.63 -1.57
C GLU A 29 16.86 14.83 -0.99
N ASN A 30 15.62 15.17 -1.39
CA ASN A 30 14.39 14.55 -0.91
C ASN A 30 13.82 13.50 -1.87
N THR A 31 14.24 13.54 -3.14
CA THR A 31 13.72 12.69 -4.22
C THR A 31 13.90 11.20 -3.92
N PHE A 32 15.06 10.80 -3.39
CA PHE A 32 15.34 9.38 -3.12
C PHE A 32 14.45 8.83 -2.00
N GLY A 33 14.25 9.63 -0.94
CA GLY A 33 13.35 9.29 0.18
C GLY A 33 11.91 9.16 -0.31
N TRP A 34 11.48 10.09 -1.16
CA TRP A 34 10.14 10.06 -1.74
C TRP A 34 9.84 8.80 -2.54
N PHE A 35 10.73 8.42 -3.46
CA PHE A 35 10.54 7.22 -4.26
C PHE A 35 10.61 5.95 -3.42
N ALA A 36 11.57 5.86 -2.49
CA ALA A 36 11.70 4.71 -1.61
C ALA A 36 10.44 4.52 -0.74
N GLY A 37 9.98 5.59 -0.08
CA GLY A 37 8.79 5.53 0.77
C GLY A 37 7.54 5.19 -0.02
N TYR A 38 7.36 5.82 -1.18
CA TYR A 38 6.22 5.55 -2.05
C TYR A 38 6.17 4.09 -2.54
N LEU A 39 7.31 3.56 -3.00
CA LEU A 39 7.42 2.20 -3.51
C LEU A 39 7.16 1.15 -2.42
N ILE A 40 7.63 1.37 -1.20
CA ILE A 40 7.36 0.47 -0.06
C ILE A 40 5.86 0.47 0.26
N GLY A 41 5.22 1.64 0.31
CA GLY A 41 3.78 1.74 0.53
C GLY A 41 2.98 0.99 -0.54
N LEU A 42 3.40 1.10 -1.81
CA LEU A 42 2.75 0.43 -2.93
C LEU A 42 2.98 -1.08 -2.91
N LEU A 43 4.20 -1.53 -2.60
CA LEU A 43 4.54 -2.95 -2.42
C LEU A 43 3.69 -3.58 -1.32
N THR A 44 3.54 -2.87 -0.20
CA THR A 44 2.77 -3.29 0.96
C THR A 44 1.31 -3.57 0.60
N VAL A 45 0.67 -2.66 -0.13
CA VAL A 45 -0.73 -2.85 -0.53
C VAL A 45 -0.86 -3.87 -1.65
N SER A 46 0.10 -3.94 -2.58
CA SER A 46 0.11 -4.96 -3.64
C SER A 46 0.18 -6.38 -3.05
N LEU A 47 1.02 -6.59 -2.03
CA LEU A 47 1.10 -7.86 -1.31
C LEU A 47 -0.23 -8.21 -0.63
N HIS A 48 -0.90 -7.23 -0.03
CA HIS A 48 -2.18 -7.45 0.62
C HIS A 48 -3.31 -7.76 -0.38
N LEU A 49 -3.42 -6.99 -1.46
CA LEU A 49 -4.36 -7.26 -2.55
C LEU A 49 -4.12 -8.66 -3.13
N GLY A 50 -2.85 -9.03 -3.35
CA GLY A 50 -2.45 -10.38 -3.75
C GLY A 50 -3.00 -11.44 -2.79
N ALA A 51 -2.76 -11.30 -1.48
CA ALA A 51 -3.28 -12.22 -0.48
C ALA A 51 -4.82 -12.29 -0.46
N SER A 52 -5.51 -11.16 -0.67
CA SER A 52 -6.98 -11.07 -0.74
C SER A 52 -7.58 -11.80 -1.96
N PHE A 53 -6.86 -11.89 -3.08
CA PHE A 53 -7.27 -12.71 -4.22
C PHE A 53 -7.23 -14.22 -3.92
N PHE A 54 -6.32 -14.67 -3.06
CA PHE A 54 -6.21 -16.08 -2.66
C PHE A 54 -7.14 -16.47 -1.50
N SER A 55 -7.67 -15.50 -0.76
CA SER A 55 -8.62 -15.75 0.33
C SER A 55 -10.01 -16.11 -0.23
N LYS A 56 -10.39 -17.39 -0.09
CA LYS A 56 -11.71 -17.91 -0.48
C LYS A 56 -12.78 -17.36 0.48
N LYS A 57 -14.01 -17.13 -0.01
CA LYS A 57 -15.18 -16.65 0.78
C LYS A 57 -15.44 -17.61 1.96
N THR A 58 -14.80 -17.37 3.10
CA THR A 58 -15.08 -18.05 4.37
C THR A 58 -16.12 -17.24 5.16
N VAL A 59 -16.74 -17.90 6.14
CA VAL A 59 -17.73 -17.32 7.05
C VAL A 59 -17.26 -15.94 7.54
N LEU A 60 -18.15 -14.95 7.58
CA LEU A 60 -17.86 -13.53 7.86
C LEU A 60 -16.91 -13.33 9.07
N ARG A 61 -17.06 -14.15 10.11
CA ARG A 61 -16.21 -14.13 11.31
C ARG A 61 -14.75 -14.48 11.00
N ASP A 62 -14.52 -15.51 10.21
CA ASP A 62 -13.18 -15.97 9.83
C ASP A 62 -12.52 -14.99 8.85
N PHE A 63 -13.31 -14.34 8.01
CA PHE A 63 -12.84 -13.26 7.14
C PHE A 63 -12.32 -12.06 7.96
N ILE A 64 -13.07 -11.60 8.97
CA ILE A 64 -12.66 -10.47 9.82
C ILE A 64 -11.36 -10.78 10.57
N VAL A 65 -11.25 -11.96 11.18
CA VAL A 65 -10.04 -12.37 11.91
C VAL A 65 -8.84 -12.45 10.97
N SER A 66 -8.99 -13.09 9.80
CA SER A 66 -7.92 -13.17 8.81
C SER A 66 -7.53 -11.79 8.26
N TYR A 67 -8.49 -10.88 8.10
CA TYR A 67 -8.24 -9.51 7.63
C TYR A 67 -7.42 -8.72 8.64
N TYR A 68 -7.83 -8.66 9.91
CA TYR A 68 -7.09 -7.95 10.95
C TYR A 68 -5.72 -8.57 11.23
N PHE A 69 -5.61 -9.90 11.19
CA PHE A 69 -4.32 -10.58 11.30
C PHE A 69 -3.39 -10.24 10.14
N GLY A 70 -3.91 -10.24 8.91
CA GLY A 70 -3.17 -9.81 7.73
C GLY A 70 -2.73 -8.34 7.81
N LEU A 71 -3.60 -7.47 8.32
CA LEU A 71 -3.29 -6.05 8.55
C LEU A 71 -2.20 -5.86 9.62
N PHE A 72 -2.24 -6.64 10.70
CA PHE A 72 -1.22 -6.61 11.75
C PHE A 72 0.14 -7.10 11.25
N ILE A 73 0.19 -8.27 10.59
CA ILE A 73 1.42 -8.81 9.99
C ILE A 73 2.02 -7.78 9.02
N ARG A 74 1.17 -7.16 8.20
CA ARG A 74 1.58 -6.11 7.26
C ARG A 74 2.18 -4.91 7.97
N PHE A 75 1.54 -4.41 9.01
CA PHE A 75 2.06 -3.30 9.81
C PHE A 75 3.45 -3.60 10.37
N ILE A 76 3.65 -4.80 10.94
CA ILE A 76 4.96 -5.22 11.48
C ILE A 76 6.01 -5.32 10.37
N LEU A 77 5.67 -5.93 9.23
CA LEU A 77 6.61 -6.09 8.10
C LEU A 77 7.03 -4.73 7.52
N VAL A 78 6.07 -3.83 7.35
CA VAL A 78 6.30 -2.45 6.94
C VAL A 78 7.19 -1.72 7.92
N LEU A 79 6.91 -1.81 9.22
CA LEU A 79 7.69 -1.16 10.26
C LEU A 79 9.14 -1.67 10.23
N ALA A 80 9.32 -2.97 10.06
CA ALA A 80 10.65 -3.57 9.94
C ALA A 80 11.41 -3.07 8.69
N LEU A 81 10.75 -3.02 7.53
CA LEU A 81 11.34 -2.47 6.30
C LEU A 81 11.65 -0.98 6.43
N PHE A 82 10.76 -0.23 7.05
CA PHE A 82 10.91 1.21 7.30
C PHE A 82 12.17 1.47 8.15
N VAL A 83 12.30 0.78 9.28
CA VAL A 83 13.47 0.89 10.17
C VAL A 83 14.75 0.42 9.46
N LEU A 84 14.70 -0.70 8.73
CA LEU A 84 15.84 -1.23 8.00
C LEU A 84 16.36 -0.21 6.98
N ILE A 85 15.46 0.41 6.22
CA ILE A 85 15.82 1.36 5.18
C ILE A 85 16.42 2.63 5.78
N LEU A 86 15.82 3.18 6.84
CA LEU A 86 16.39 4.34 7.53
C LEU A 86 17.82 4.08 8.04
N ILE A 87 18.06 2.92 8.66
CA ILE A 87 19.39 2.55 9.18
C ILE A 87 20.41 2.40 8.03
N LEU A 88 20.01 1.79 6.92
CA LEU A 88 20.93 1.43 5.83
C LEU A 88 21.24 2.59 4.87
N THR A 89 20.31 3.52 4.65
CA THR A 89 20.38 4.41 3.47
C THR A 89 20.54 5.89 3.77
N LYS A 90 20.55 6.32 5.05
CA LYS A 90 20.73 7.74 5.46
C LYS A 90 19.89 8.73 4.63
N ILE A 91 18.69 8.31 4.23
CA ILE A 91 17.79 9.14 3.43
C ILE A 91 17.11 10.17 4.31
N ASP A 92 16.63 11.26 3.71
CA ASP A 92 15.76 12.21 4.40
C ASP A 92 14.53 11.50 4.97
N GLU A 93 14.47 11.42 6.29
CA GLU A 93 13.46 10.68 7.04
C GLU A 93 12.07 11.27 6.81
N LEU A 94 11.98 12.59 6.64
CA LEU A 94 10.71 13.30 6.50
C LEU A 94 10.07 13.01 5.14
N SER A 95 10.83 13.18 4.04
CA SER A 95 10.38 12.86 2.69
C SER A 95 9.99 11.38 2.55
N PHE A 96 10.80 10.49 3.14
CA PHE A 96 10.52 9.07 3.18
C PHE A 96 9.21 8.75 3.93
N THR A 97 9.04 9.29 5.13
CA THR A 97 7.86 9.03 5.96
C THR A 97 6.58 9.57 5.32
N VAL A 98 6.62 10.80 4.80
CA VAL A 98 5.45 11.43 4.17
C VAL A 98 5.02 10.65 2.93
N SER A 99 5.94 10.35 2.02
CA SER A 99 5.64 9.56 0.81
C SER A 99 5.13 8.16 1.13
N PHE A 100 5.71 7.52 2.15
CA PHE A 100 5.26 6.23 2.65
C PHE A 100 3.83 6.29 3.19
N ILE A 101 3.51 7.26 4.07
CA ILE A 101 2.16 7.41 4.65
C ILE A 101 1.13 7.68 3.55
N ILE A 102 1.44 8.57 2.60
CA ILE A 102 0.56 8.91 1.47
C ILE A 102 0.26 7.66 0.65
N SER A 103 1.30 6.93 0.23
CA SER A 103 1.17 5.69 -0.54
C SER A 103 0.34 4.66 0.22
N TYR A 104 0.67 4.45 1.49
CA TYR A 104 0.00 3.48 2.34
C TYR A 104 -1.49 3.79 2.51
N ILE A 105 -1.85 5.02 2.88
CA ILE A 105 -3.26 5.40 3.12
C ILE A 105 -4.07 5.29 1.83
N LEU A 106 -3.59 5.87 0.73
CA LEU A 106 -4.34 5.91 -0.53
C LEU A 106 -4.62 4.50 -1.05
N HIS A 107 -3.61 3.64 -1.05
CA HIS A 107 -3.78 2.28 -1.53
C HIS A 107 -4.61 1.43 -0.55
N SER A 108 -4.50 1.64 0.76
CA SER A 108 -5.33 0.95 1.75
C SER A 108 -6.81 1.30 1.65
N VAL A 109 -7.14 2.57 1.36
CA VAL A 109 -8.55 2.98 1.15
C VAL A 109 -9.14 2.28 -0.07
N ASN A 110 -8.39 2.21 -1.18
CA ASN A 110 -8.82 1.46 -2.38
C ASN A 110 -9.10 -0.01 -2.06
N GLU A 111 -8.25 -0.63 -1.24
CA GLU A 111 -8.39 -2.02 -0.80
C GLU A 111 -9.64 -2.23 0.08
N VAL A 112 -9.93 -1.33 1.03
CA VAL A 112 -11.15 -1.41 1.86
C VAL A 112 -12.41 -1.29 1.00
N ILE A 113 -12.43 -0.36 0.04
CA ILE A 113 -13.56 -0.19 -0.90
C ILE A 113 -13.79 -1.49 -1.68
N PHE A 114 -12.72 -2.16 -2.11
CA PHE A 114 -12.79 -3.42 -2.83
C PHE A 114 -13.36 -4.56 -2.03
N LEU A 115 -12.88 -4.74 -0.80
CA LEU A 115 -13.38 -5.76 0.10
C LEU A 115 -14.87 -5.54 0.39
N ASN A 116 -15.29 -4.29 0.59
CA ASN A 116 -16.69 -3.95 0.82
C ASN A 116 -17.58 -4.31 -0.38
N GLN A 117 -17.12 -4.04 -1.61
CA GLN A 117 -17.83 -4.44 -2.84
C GLN A 117 -17.92 -5.97 -2.96
N LYS A 118 -16.83 -6.70 -2.70
CA LYS A 118 -16.80 -8.18 -2.76
C LYS A 118 -17.70 -8.87 -1.72
N LEU A 119 -17.99 -8.20 -0.60
CA LEU A 119 -18.87 -8.69 0.46
C LEU A 119 -20.34 -8.30 0.25
N SER A 120 -20.59 -7.18 -0.44
CA SER A 120 -21.95 -6.71 -0.76
C SER A 120 -22.55 -7.38 -2.01
N ASP A 121 -21.72 -8.02 -2.84
CA ASP A 121 -22.08 -8.87 -3.99
C ASP A 121 -22.10 -10.38 -3.66
#